data_AF-A0A100WGR6-F1
#
_entry.id   AF-A0A100WGR6-F1
#
_cell.length_a   1.000
_cell.length_b   1.000
_cell.length_c   1.000
_cell.angle_alpha   90.00
_cell.angle_beta   90.00
_cell.angle_gamma   90.00
#
_symmetry.space_group_name_H-M   'P 1'
#
loop_
_entity.id
_entity.type
_entity.pdbx_description
1 polymer ?
#
loop_
_entity_poly.entity_id
_entity_poly.type
_entity_poly.pdbx_seq_one_letter_code
_entity_poly.pdbx_strand_id
1 'polypeptide(L)'
;MADNDILRMRPTEVAEASAQLDALASRVEQLMQTETPNLSVQPGARDEVSQHVADTLNGVHDAFGASVERGVTEMRETAATLRSQADDVTHLDDGFAV
;
A
#
# COMPACT_ATOMS: atom_id res chain seq x y z
N MET A 1 32.68 -4.74 25.97
CA MET A 1 32.76 -4.98 24.52
C MET A 1 31.36 -4.72 24.01
N ALA A 2 31.15 -3.55 23.38
CA ALA A 2 29.82 -3.14 22.95
C ALA A 2 29.41 -3.98 21.72
N ASP A 3 28.23 -4.58 21.80
CA ASP A 3 27.63 -5.34 20.71
C ASP A 3 27.59 -4.50 19.44
N ASN A 4 28.34 -4.94 18.44
CA ASN A 4 28.38 -4.33 17.11
C ASN A 4 27.25 -4.90 16.21
N ASP A 5 26.14 -5.30 16.82
CA ASP A 5 24.97 -5.88 16.15
C ASP A 5 23.88 -4.83 15.88
N ILE A 6 24.19 -3.55 16.14
CA ILE A 6 23.21 -2.46 16.18
C ILE A 6 22.68 -2.07 14.79
N LEU A 7 23.31 -2.48 13.68
CA LEU A 7 22.82 -2.11 12.34
C LEU A 7 23.29 -3.06 11.20
N ARG A 8 23.08 -4.37 11.30
CA ARG A 8 23.25 -5.27 10.15
C ARG A 8 21.99 -5.29 9.29
N MET A 9 21.87 -4.34 8.36
CA MET A 9 20.89 -4.44 7.28
C MET A 9 21.22 -5.69 6.44
N ARG A 10 20.22 -6.53 6.18
CA ARG A 10 20.33 -7.69 5.29
C ARG A 10 19.64 -7.35 3.98
N PRO A 11 20.36 -6.93 2.92
CA PRO A 11 19.75 -6.42 1.68
C PRO A 11 18.74 -7.38 1.06
N THR A 12 18.99 -8.69 1.15
CA THR A 12 18.08 -9.73 0.66
C THR A 12 16.74 -9.73 1.40
N GLU A 13 16.75 -9.57 2.73
CA GLU A 13 15.51 -9.52 3.54
C GLU A 13 14.73 -8.23 3.26
N VAL A 14 15.43 -7.11 3.04
CA VAL A 14 14.82 -5.83 2.67
C VAL A 14 14.19 -5.90 1.27
N ALA A 15 14.86 -6.53 0.31
CA ALA A 15 14.34 -6.76 -1.02
C ALA A 15 13.08 -7.65 -0.99
N GLU A 16 13.09 -8.71 -0.18
CA GLU A 16 11.92 -9.58 0.01
C GLU A 16 10.75 -8.82 0.63
N ALA A 17 10.97 -8.07 1.71
CA ALA A 17 9.94 -7.26 2.35
C ALA A 17 9.35 -6.22 1.39
N SER A 18 10.18 -5.58 0.57
CA SER A 18 9.75 -4.63 -0.46
C SER A 18 8.86 -5.30 -1.51
N ALA A 19 9.23 -6.50 -1.97
CA ALA A 19 8.41 -7.28 -2.91
C ALA A 19 7.07 -7.70 -2.30
N GLN A 20 7.04 -8.03 -1.00
CA GLN A 20 5.79 -8.35 -0.30
C GLN A 20 4.87 -7.12 -0.20
N LEU A 21 5.42 -5.92 0.04
CA LEU A 21 4.65 -4.67 0.02
C LEU A 21 4.06 -4.39 -1.37
N ASP A 22 4.85 -4.55 -2.44
CA ASP A 22 4.38 -4.38 -3.82
C ASP A 22 3.29 -5.40 -4.18
N ALA A 23 3.41 -6.64 -3.72
CA ALA A 23 2.40 -7.68 -3.90
C ALA A 23 1.11 -7.36 -3.13
N LEU A 24 1.22 -6.86 -1.90
CA LEU A 24 0.07 -6.44 -1.10
C LEU A 24 -0.67 -5.27 -1.75
N ALA A 25 0.07 -4.24 -2.20
CA ALA A 25 -0.47 -3.10 -2.93
C ALA A 25 -1.26 -3.54 -4.18
N SER A 26 -0.67 -4.45 -4.97
CA SER A 26 -1.32 -5.00 -6.17
C SER A 26 -2.59 -5.80 -5.85
N ARG A 27 -2.57 -6.58 -4.76
CA ARG A 27 -3.75 -7.33 -4.31
C ARG A 27 -4.88 -6.41 -3.88
N VAL A 28 -4.56 -5.32 -3.19
CA VAL A 28 -5.55 -4.32 -2.76
C VAL A 28 -6.16 -3.61 -3.97
N GLU A 29 -5.36 -3.17 -4.94
CA GLU A 29 -5.88 -2.58 -6.19
C GLU A 29 -6.82 -3.54 -6.92
N GLN A 30 -6.40 -4.80 -7.09
CA GLN A 30 -7.19 -5.80 -7.81
C GLN A 30 -8.52 -6.08 -7.09
N LEU A 31 -8.50 -6.15 -5.75
CA LEU A 31 -9.71 -6.34 -4.96
C LEU A 31 -10.67 -5.16 -5.14
N MET A 32 -10.18 -3.93 -5.05
CA MET A 32 -11.01 -2.74 -5.23
C MET A 32 -11.62 -2.65 -6.63
N GLN A 33 -10.85 -2.96 -7.67
CA GLN A 33 -11.35 -3.00 -9.05
C GLN A 33 -12.43 -4.07 -9.23
N THR A 34 -12.26 -5.24 -8.60
CA THR A 34 -13.22 -6.34 -8.67
C THR A 34 -14.52 -6.01 -7.95
N GLU A 35 -14.44 -5.35 -6.80
CA GLU A 35 -15.61 -5.06 -5.96
C GLU A 35 -16.29 -3.73 -6.31
N THR A 36 -15.66 -2.84 -7.07
CA THR A 36 -16.25 -1.56 -7.54
C THR A 36 -17.73 -1.66 -7.97
N PRO A 37 -18.14 -2.61 -8.85
CA PRO A 37 -19.55 -2.71 -9.25
C PRO A 37 -20.50 -3.12 -8.13
N ASN A 38 -20.01 -3.79 -7.08
CA ASN A 38 -20.81 -4.25 -5.94
C ASN A 38 -20.98 -3.20 -4.84
N LEU A 39 -20.20 -2.11 -4.89
CA LEU A 39 -20.16 -1.08 -3.85
C LEU A 39 -21.14 0.09 -4.08
N SER A 40 -21.83 0.11 -5.24
CA SER A 40 -22.87 1.09 -5.51
C SER A 40 -24.17 0.74 -4.78
N VAL A 41 -24.62 1.62 -3.89
CA VAL A 41 -25.88 1.46 -3.16
C VAL A 41 -27.02 2.14 -3.92
N GLN A 42 -28.08 1.37 -4.17
CA GLN A 42 -29.33 1.89 -4.72
C GLN A 42 -30.29 2.31 -3.59
N PRO A 43 -31.09 3.37 -3.77
CA PRO A 43 -32.09 3.76 -2.78
C PRO A 43 -33.16 2.68 -2.64
N GLY A 44 -33.49 2.33 -1.39
CA GLY A 44 -34.47 1.27 -1.09
C GLY A 44 -35.92 1.65 -1.42
N ALA A 45 -36.20 2.95 -1.50
CA ALA A 45 -37.50 3.52 -1.87
C ALA A 45 -37.32 4.93 -2.47
N ARG A 46 -38.43 5.52 -2.94
CA ARG A 46 -38.45 6.83 -3.60
C ARG A 46 -38.51 8.01 -2.62
N ASP A 47 -38.61 7.76 -1.32
CA ASP A 47 -38.62 8.82 -0.31
C ASP A 47 -37.24 9.49 -0.19
N GLU A 48 -37.24 10.72 0.32
CA GLU A 48 -36.03 11.54 0.46
C GLU A 48 -35.01 10.90 1.40
N VAL A 49 -35.46 10.17 2.44
CA VAL A 49 -34.55 9.53 3.39
C VAL A 49 -33.81 8.38 2.71
N SER A 50 -34.52 7.54 1.96
CA SER A 50 -33.91 6.45 1.18
C SER A 50 -32.89 6.95 0.15
N GLN A 51 -33.19 8.07 -0.52
CA GLN A 51 -32.25 8.70 -1.45
C GLN A 51 -31.02 9.24 -0.70
N HIS A 52 -31.23 9.99 0.38
CA HIS A 52 -30.15 10.59 1.16
C HIS A 52 -29.22 9.54 1.79
N VAL A 53 -29.77 8.42 2.26
CA VAL A 53 -28.98 7.30 2.80
C VAL A 53 -28.14 6.66 1.70
N ALA A 54 -28.70 6.41 0.51
CA ALA A 54 -27.94 5.87 -0.62
C ALA A 54 -26.82 6.82 -1.04
N ASP A 55 -27.10 8.12 -1.16
CA ASP A 55 -26.11 9.15 -1.49
C ASP A 55 -24.98 9.20 -0.47
N THR A 56 -25.32 9.14 0.83
CA THR A 56 -24.32 9.13 1.90
C THR A 56 -23.42 7.90 1.83
N LEU A 57 -24.00 6.72 1.59
CA LEU A 57 -23.23 5.47 1.49
C LEU A 57 -22.33 5.46 0.25
N ASN A 58 -22.82 5.98 -0.88
CA ASN A 58 -22.00 6.13 -2.09
C ASN A 58 -20.87 7.15 -1.86
N GLY A 59 -21.13 8.25 -1.14
CA GLY A 59 -20.06 9.19 -0.76
C GLY A 59 -19.00 8.58 0.16
N VAL A 60 -19.40 7.69 1.09
CA VAL A 60 -18.46 6.91 1.91
C VAL A 60 -17.64 5.96 1.04
N HIS A 61 -18.28 5.29 0.08
CA HIS A 61 -17.58 4.43 -0.89
C HIS A 61 -16.52 5.21 -1.68
N ASP A 62 -16.84 6.39 -2.20
CA ASP A 62 -15.90 7.24 -2.95
C ASP A 62 -14.71 7.67 -2.08
N ALA A 63 -14.99 8.14 -0.86
CA ALA A 63 -13.96 8.55 0.10
C ALA A 63 -13.06 7.38 0.52
N PHE A 64 -13.63 6.18 0.66
CA PHE A 64 -12.89 4.96 0.94
C PHE A 64 -11.99 4.59 -0.25
N GLY A 65 -12.51 4.61 -1.48
CA GLY A 65 -11.74 4.37 -2.70
C GLY A 65 -10.53 5.30 -2.80
N ALA A 66 -10.74 6.61 -2.65
CA ALA A 66 -9.66 7.60 -2.66
C ALA A 66 -8.64 7.41 -1.52
N SER A 67 -9.04 6.83 -0.39
CA SER A 67 -8.12 6.52 0.72
C SER A 67 -7.30 5.27 0.44
N VAL A 68 -7.91 4.27 -0.20
CA VAL A 68 -7.20 3.05 -0.63
C VAL A 68 -6.17 3.36 -1.71
N GLU A 69 -6.51 4.18 -2.71
CA GLU A 69 -5.56 4.60 -3.76
C GLU A 69 -4.32 5.31 -3.17
N ARG A 70 -4.53 6.19 -2.18
CA ARG A 70 -3.44 6.83 -1.44
C ARG A 70 -2.60 5.81 -0.68
N GLY A 71 -3.23 4.90 0.07
CA GLY A 71 -2.51 3.86 0.82
C GLY A 71 -1.70 2.92 -0.08
N VAL A 72 -2.22 2.56 -1.26
CA VAL A 72 -1.48 1.79 -2.26
C VAL A 72 -0.26 2.54 -2.78
N THR A 73 -0.41 3.85 -3.04
CA THR A 73 0.69 4.71 -3.46
C THR A 73 1.79 4.76 -2.39
N GLU A 74 1.41 4.99 -1.13
CA GLU A 74 2.32 5.00 0.01
C GLU A 74 3.04 3.65 0.20
N MET A 75 2.34 2.52 0.01
CA MET A 75 2.96 1.18 0.06
C MET A 75 4.04 1.02 -1.02
N ARG A 76 3.76 1.45 -2.25
CA ARG A 76 4.72 1.39 -3.37
C ARG A 76 5.91 2.31 -3.16
N GLU A 77 5.69 3.52 -2.67
CA GLU A 77 6.76 4.48 -2.33
C GLU A 77 7.66 3.94 -1.22
N THR A 78 7.07 3.32 -0.20
CA THR A 78 7.81 2.68 0.88
C THR A 78 8.65 1.51 0.34
N ALA A 79 8.07 0.64 -0.49
CA ALA A 79 8.80 -0.46 -1.13
C ALA A 79 9.94 0.04 -2.03
N ALA A 80 9.73 1.11 -2.79
CA ALA A 80 10.76 1.72 -3.62
C ALA A 80 11.90 2.31 -2.76
N THR A 81 11.56 2.97 -1.65
CA THR A 81 12.54 3.53 -0.72
C THR A 81 13.39 2.43 -0.07
N LEU A 82 12.76 1.34 0.37
CA LEU A 82 13.45 0.20 0.95
C LEU A 82 14.42 -0.46 -0.05
N ARG A 83 14.00 -0.61 -1.32
CA ARG A 83 14.88 -1.09 -2.40
C ARG A 83 16.07 -0.16 -2.63
N SER A 84 15.83 1.16 -2.72
CA SER A 84 16.92 2.14 -2.88
C SER A 84 17.94 2.05 -1.74
N GLN A 85 17.47 1.93 -0.50
CA GLN A 85 18.36 1.81 0.67
C GLN A 85 19.16 0.50 0.66
N ALA A 86 18.55 -0.62 0.24
CA ALA A 86 19.24 -1.90 0.12
C ALA A 86 20.33 -1.87 -0.97
N ASP A 87 20.05 -1.21 -2.11
CA ASP A 87 21.01 -1.03 -3.20
C ASP A 87 22.19 -0.16 -2.76
N ASP A 88 21.92 0.96 -2.07
CA ASP A 88 22.95 1.86 -1.53
C ASP A 88 23.89 1.14 -0.55
N VAL A 89 23.34 0.31 0.34
CA VAL A 89 24.15 -0.47 1.30
C VAL A 89 25.01 -1.52 0.59
N THR A 90 24.47 -2.20 -0.41
CA THR A 90 25.23 -3.19 -1.20
C THR A 90 26.39 -2.51 -1.95
N HIS A 91 26.16 -1.34 -2.55
CA HIS A 91 27.19 -0.58 -3.24
C HIS A 91 28.29 -0.07 -2.29
N LEU A 92 27.92 0.34 -1.07
CA LEU A 92 28.89 0.71 -0.03
C LEU A 92 29.77 -0.48 0.35
N ASP A 93 29.19 -1.66 0.61
CA ASP A 93 29.93 -2.87 0.98
C ASP A 93 30.95 -3.28 -0.10
N ASP A 94 30.58 -3.21 -1.38
CA ASP A 94 31.49 -3.47 -2.51
C ASP A 94 32.67 -2.48 -2.55
N GLY A 95 32.44 -1.21 -2.18
CA GLY A 95 33.48 -0.18 -2.13
C GLY A 95 34.49 -0.34 -0.99
N PHE A 96 34.13 -1.05 0.09
CA PHE A 96 35.02 -1.35 1.21
C PHE A 96 35.85 -2.63 1.02
N ALA A 97 35.55 -3.46 0.02
CA ALA A 97 36.23 -4.73 -0.25
C ALA A 97 37.55 -4.61 -1.05
N VAL A 98 38.16 -3.41 -1.10
CA VAL A 98 39.43 -3.10 -1.80
C VAL A 98 40.64 -3.20 -0.86
#